data_AF-A0A917Z2D1-F1
#
_entry.id   AF-A0A917Z2D1-F1
#
_cell.length_a   1.000
_cell.length_b   1.000
_cell.length_c   1.000
_cell.angle_alpha   90.00
_cell.angle_beta   90.00
_cell.angle_gamma   90.00
#
_symmetry.space_group_name_H-M   'P 1'
#
loop_
_entity.id
_entity.type
_entity.pdbx_description
1 polymer ?
#
loop_
_entity_poly.entity_id
_entity_poly.type
_entity_poly.pdbx_seq_one_letter_code
_entity_poly.pdbx_strand_id
1 'polypeptide(L)'
;MLSWSIGPFTLSAQVALGLAFVGLFLLVSKLRSENKAQYSELANLFSSAVMWALLGARLAFVALYWQEYRQNWWGTLDIRDGGFHVGAGIATGLGYAAIRLYSRRHLAGHFALALIIGLVVVMPLQLSLAIVQQGARLPSQVLPDITGSDVALEQFAGKPVVINFWASWCPPCRREMPVLQAAQQDYSQLHVVLINQGERAADITRFVDEQGLQLNNMLLDRDGVVSRSVGASALPTTLFYDAQGKLVASHLGELSKASLRAYLEKLNVE
;
A
#
# COMPACT_ATOMS: atom_id res chain seq x y z
N MET A 1 1.82 10.17 -4.00
CA MET A 1 1.06 9.70 -2.82
C MET A 1 0.96 10.82 -1.80
N LEU A 2 -0.18 11.01 -1.12
CA LEU A 2 -0.26 11.91 0.03
C LEU A 2 0.03 11.11 1.30
N SER A 3 1.18 11.37 1.91
CA SER A 3 1.61 10.81 3.19
C SER A 3 2.17 11.90 4.09
N TRP A 4 1.93 11.80 5.38
CA TRP A 4 2.49 12.71 6.38
C TRP A 4 3.41 11.95 7.32
N SER A 5 4.61 12.50 7.54
CA SER A 5 5.56 11.98 8.52
C SER A 5 5.35 12.71 9.86
N ILE A 6 5.03 11.96 10.91
CA ILE A 6 4.94 12.43 12.29
C ILE A 6 6.08 11.74 13.06
N GLY A 7 7.24 12.41 13.11
CA GLY A 7 8.45 11.81 13.65
C GLY A 7 8.87 10.55 12.84
N PRO A 8 9.15 9.40 13.48
CA PRO A 8 9.53 8.18 12.78
C PRO A 8 8.35 7.46 12.11
N PHE A 9 7.11 7.91 12.31
CA PHE A 9 5.92 7.26 11.78
C PHE A 9 5.39 7.99 10.55
N THR A 10 5.05 7.21 9.53
CA THR A 10 4.48 7.73 8.28
C THR A 10 3.05 7.24 8.12
N LEU A 11 2.12 8.17 7.97
CA LEU A 11 0.70 7.88 7.82
C LEU A 11 0.28 8.22 6.40
N SER A 12 -0.16 7.22 5.65
CA SER A 12 -0.78 7.46 4.34
C SER A 12 -2.18 8.07 4.54
N ALA A 13 -2.60 8.91 3.60
CA ALA A 13 -3.93 9.51 3.66
C ALA A 13 -5.06 8.47 3.72
N GLN A 14 -4.88 7.32 3.07
CA GLN A 14 -5.85 6.23 3.12
C GLN A 14 -6.00 5.65 4.53
N VAL A 15 -4.89 5.43 5.24
CA VAL A 15 -4.92 4.94 6.64
C VAL A 15 -5.52 6.00 7.56
N ALA A 16 -5.15 7.28 7.40
CA ALA A 16 -5.73 8.38 8.17
C ALA A 16 -7.26 8.44 8.03
N LEU A 17 -7.78 8.27 6.82
CA LEU A 17 -9.22 8.23 6.55
C LEU A 17 -9.90 6.98 7.14
N GLY A 18 -9.23 5.83 7.10
CA GLY A 18 -9.70 4.62 7.79
C GLY A 18 -9.81 4.82 9.31
N LEU A 19 -8.82 5.46 9.94
CA LEU A 19 -8.86 5.81 11.35
C LEU A 19 -9.95 6.85 11.66
N ALA A 20 -10.16 7.83 10.78
CA ALA A 20 -11.24 8.80 10.90
C ALA A 20 -12.61 8.13 10.84
N PHE A 21 -12.80 7.12 9.97
CA PHE A 21 -14.02 6.31 9.90
C PHE A 21 -14.28 5.57 11.22
N VAL A 22 -13.26 4.92 11.78
CA VAL A 22 -13.36 4.23 13.08
C VAL A 22 -13.71 5.23 14.19
N GLY A 23 -13.03 6.37 14.24
CA GLY A 23 -13.28 7.42 15.22
C GLY A 23 -14.70 7.98 15.13
N LEU A 24 -15.18 8.23 13.90
CA LEU A 24 -16.53 8.72 13.65
C LEU A 24 -17.60 7.69 14.03
N PHE A 25 -17.37 6.42 13.72
CA PHE A 25 -18.27 5.34 14.14
C PHE A 25 -18.41 5.29 15.67
N LEU A 26 -17.28 5.33 16.40
CA LEU A 26 -17.28 5.32 17.87
C LEU A 26 -17.92 6.58 18.44
N LEU A 27 -17.66 7.75 17.86
CA LEU A 27 -18.27 9.01 18.28
C LEU A 27 -19.79 8.99 18.11
N VAL A 28 -20.30 8.60 16.94
CA VAL A 28 -21.74 8.50 16.69
C VAL A 28 -22.37 7.47 17.62
N SER A 29 -21.72 6.31 17.81
CA SER A 29 -22.18 5.29 18.75
C SER A 29 -22.27 5.84 20.17
N LYS A 30 -21.28 6.62 20.62
CA LYS A 30 -21.27 7.24 21.96
C LYS A 30 -22.37 8.27 22.13
N LEU A 31 -22.61 9.11 21.12
CA LEU A 31 -23.62 10.18 21.16
C LEU A 31 -25.06 9.63 21.10
N ARG A 32 -25.26 8.47 20.48
CA ARG A 32 -26.60 7.87 20.29
C ARG A 32 -26.94 6.76 21.28
N SER A 33 -25.97 6.23 22.01
CA SER A 33 -26.23 5.22 23.03
C SER A 33 -26.91 5.85 24.23
N GLU A 34 -27.97 5.19 24.74
CA GLU A 34 -28.71 5.64 25.92
C GLU A 34 -27.91 5.43 27.21
N ASN A 35 -27.01 4.45 27.21
CA ASN A 35 -26.17 4.11 28.36
C ASN A 35 -24.80 3.56 27.94
N LYS A 36 -23.90 3.44 28.92
CA LYS A 36 -22.53 2.95 28.72
C LYS A 36 -22.47 1.49 28.25
N ALA A 37 -23.44 0.66 28.64
CA ALA A 37 -23.49 -0.75 28.25
C ALA A 37 -23.78 -0.90 26.75
N GLN A 38 -24.78 -0.17 26.23
CA GLN A 38 -25.14 -0.14 24.82
C GLN A 38 -23.98 0.37 23.95
N TYR A 39 -23.28 1.43 24.39
CA TYR A 39 -22.08 1.92 23.71
C TYR A 39 -20.99 0.84 23.65
N SER A 40 -20.72 0.17 24.77
CA SER A 40 -19.72 -0.91 24.82
C SER A 40 -20.09 -2.06 23.89
N GLU A 41 -21.36 -2.42 23.79
CA GLU A 41 -21.81 -3.47 22.87
C GLU A 41 -21.61 -3.09 21.41
N LEU A 42 -21.94 -1.85 21.03
CA LEU A 42 -21.73 -1.33 19.67
C LEU A 42 -20.23 -1.29 19.32
N ALA A 43 -19.40 -0.78 20.23
CA ALA A 43 -17.95 -0.71 20.05
C ALA A 43 -17.33 -2.11 19.91
N ASN A 44 -17.74 -3.07 20.75
CA ASN A 44 -17.26 -4.45 20.71
C ASN A 44 -17.71 -5.19 19.45
N LEU A 45 -18.96 -4.97 19.01
CA LEU A 45 -19.47 -5.53 17.77
C LEU A 45 -18.67 -5.00 16.57
N PHE A 46 -18.45 -3.68 16.51
CA PHE A 46 -17.70 -3.05 15.45
C PHE A 46 -16.24 -3.50 15.41
N SER A 47 -15.55 -3.48 16.55
CA SER A 47 -14.16 -3.94 16.63
C SER A 47 -14.03 -5.41 16.21
N SER A 48 -14.95 -6.27 16.66
CA SER A 48 -14.99 -7.67 16.24
C SER A 48 -15.23 -7.80 14.72
N ALA A 49 -16.17 -7.03 14.16
CA ALA A 49 -16.43 -7.04 12.72
C ALA A 49 -15.20 -6.60 11.91
N VAL A 50 -14.48 -5.57 12.37
CA VAL A 50 -13.21 -5.12 11.77
C VAL A 50 -12.14 -6.22 11.88
N MET A 51 -12.01 -6.90 13.01
CA MET A 51 -11.07 -8.01 13.17
C MET A 51 -11.37 -9.16 12.19
N TRP A 52 -12.64 -9.55 12.06
CA TRP A 52 -13.07 -10.57 11.09
C TRP A 52 -12.91 -10.12 9.63
N ALA A 53 -13.07 -8.82 9.36
CA ALA A 53 -12.79 -8.24 8.05
C ALA A 53 -11.30 -8.36 7.71
N LEU A 54 -10.41 -7.97 8.62
CA LEU A 54 -8.96 -8.04 8.42
C LEU A 54 -8.49 -9.49 8.27
N LEU A 55 -8.99 -10.40 9.11
CA LEU A 55 -8.66 -11.82 9.03
C LEU A 55 -9.14 -12.42 7.70
N GLY A 56 -10.39 -12.18 7.31
CA GLY A 56 -10.94 -12.64 6.04
C GLY A 56 -10.20 -12.10 4.83
N ALA A 57 -9.87 -10.81 4.84
CA ALA A 57 -9.09 -10.17 3.78
C ALA A 57 -7.69 -10.80 3.64
N ARG A 58 -7.01 -11.07 4.76
CA ARG A 58 -5.68 -11.69 4.74
C ARG A 58 -5.72 -13.13 4.28
N LEU A 59 -6.63 -13.94 4.82
CA LEU A 59 -6.76 -15.35 4.46
C LEU A 59 -7.11 -15.51 2.97
N ALA A 60 -8.02 -14.69 2.45
CA ALA A 60 -8.36 -14.71 1.03
C ALA A 60 -7.17 -14.32 0.15
N PHE A 61 -6.41 -13.29 0.53
CA PHE A 61 -5.21 -12.89 -0.20
C PHE A 61 -4.16 -14.01 -0.24
N VAL A 62 -3.87 -14.62 0.92
CA VAL A 62 -2.93 -15.74 1.02
C VAL A 62 -3.40 -16.95 0.20
N ALA A 63 -4.70 -17.23 0.17
CA ALA A 63 -5.25 -18.32 -0.64
C ALA A 63 -5.11 -18.05 -2.14
N LEU A 64 -5.36 -16.82 -2.59
CA LEU A 64 -5.23 -16.43 -4.00
C LEU A 64 -3.78 -16.48 -4.49
N TYR A 65 -2.83 -16.01 -3.67
CA TYR A 65 -1.41 -15.98 -4.00
C TYR A 65 -0.61 -17.10 -3.32
N TRP A 66 -1.26 -18.23 -3.02
CA TRP A 66 -0.67 -19.34 -2.27
C TRP A 66 0.66 -19.81 -2.88
N GLN A 67 0.76 -19.79 -4.21
CA GLN A 67 1.95 -20.23 -4.93
C GLN A 67 3.22 -19.48 -4.50
N GLU A 68 3.10 -18.17 -4.20
CA GLU A 68 4.23 -17.34 -3.80
C GLU A 68 4.65 -17.57 -2.34
N TYR A 69 3.74 -18.08 -1.50
CA TYR A 69 4.01 -18.38 -0.10
C TYR A 69 4.52 -19.80 0.14
N ARG A 70 4.45 -20.72 -0.84
CA ARG A 70 4.81 -22.14 -0.66
C ARG A 70 6.23 -22.38 -0.18
N GLN A 71 7.18 -21.53 -0.59
CA GLN A 71 8.59 -21.65 -0.20
C GLN A 71 8.90 -20.96 1.13
N ASN A 72 8.10 -19.98 1.54
CA ASN A 72 8.24 -19.25 2.78
C ASN A 72 6.88 -19.07 3.46
N TRP A 73 6.42 -20.12 4.14
CA TRP A 73 5.12 -20.14 4.78
C TRP A 73 4.98 -19.09 5.89
N TRP A 74 6.08 -18.70 6.55
CA TRP A 74 6.07 -17.63 7.54
C TRP A 74 5.66 -16.28 6.96
N GLY A 75 5.90 -16.07 5.66
CA GLY A 75 5.42 -14.88 4.93
C GLY A 75 3.89 -14.73 4.96
N THR A 76 3.13 -15.81 5.16
CA THR A 76 1.66 -15.73 5.26
C THR A 76 1.20 -14.93 6.47
N LEU A 77 1.98 -14.92 7.55
CA LEU A 77 1.70 -14.16 8.77
C LEU A 77 2.22 -12.73 8.72
N ASP A 78 3.07 -12.41 7.73
CA ASP A 78 3.64 -11.08 7.60
C ASP A 78 2.66 -10.08 6.97
N ILE A 79 1.92 -9.37 7.82
CA ILE A 79 0.96 -8.35 7.40
C ILE A 79 1.61 -7.06 6.88
N ARG A 80 2.93 -6.89 7.02
CA ARG A 80 3.64 -5.67 6.63
C ARG A 80 3.70 -5.51 5.10
N ASP A 81 3.52 -6.60 4.38
CA ASP A 81 3.50 -6.61 2.91
C ASP A 81 2.25 -5.97 2.28
N GLY A 82 1.26 -5.60 3.10
CA GLY A 82 0.00 -4.99 2.63
C GLY A 82 -0.89 -5.94 1.84
N GLY A 83 -0.63 -7.25 1.85
CA GLY A 83 -1.39 -8.26 1.13
C GLY A 83 -2.77 -8.52 1.74
N PHE A 84 -3.78 -7.77 1.30
CA PHE A 84 -5.16 -7.89 1.76
C PHE A 84 -6.15 -7.84 0.59
N HIS A 85 -7.08 -8.79 0.56
CA HIS A 85 -8.15 -8.80 -0.42
C HIS A 85 -9.39 -8.05 0.10
N VAL A 86 -9.55 -6.79 -0.31
CA VAL A 86 -10.58 -5.86 0.19
C VAL A 86 -12.00 -6.44 0.11
N GLY A 87 -12.39 -7.06 -1.02
CA GLY A 87 -13.74 -7.59 -1.21
C GLY A 87 -14.11 -8.69 -0.21
N ALA A 88 -13.25 -9.70 -0.08
CA ALA A 88 -13.34 -10.73 0.95
C ALA A 88 -13.43 -10.16 2.37
N GLY A 89 -12.62 -9.15 2.72
CA GLY A 89 -12.71 -8.51 4.04
C GLY A 89 -14.04 -7.82 4.31
N ILE A 90 -14.58 -7.09 3.32
CA ILE A 90 -15.91 -6.49 3.42
C ILE A 90 -16.96 -7.60 3.62
N ALA A 91 -16.90 -8.67 2.83
CA ALA A 91 -17.84 -9.77 2.92
C ALA A 91 -17.80 -10.47 4.30
N THR A 92 -16.62 -10.77 4.85
CA THR A 92 -16.50 -11.41 6.16
C THR A 92 -16.90 -10.49 7.31
N GLY A 93 -16.53 -9.21 7.25
CA GLY A 93 -16.92 -8.21 8.25
C GLY A 93 -18.44 -7.98 8.29
N LEU A 94 -19.05 -7.78 7.12
CA LEU A 94 -20.51 -7.62 6.99
C LEU A 94 -21.26 -8.90 7.38
N GLY A 95 -20.76 -10.07 6.99
CA GLY A 95 -21.33 -11.36 7.38
C GLY A 95 -21.33 -11.55 8.91
N TYR A 96 -20.19 -11.27 9.56
CA TYR A 96 -20.10 -11.31 11.02
C TYR A 96 -21.08 -10.33 11.69
N ALA A 97 -21.12 -9.08 11.23
CA ALA A 97 -22.02 -8.07 11.77
C ALA A 97 -23.48 -8.47 11.60
N ALA A 98 -23.87 -8.98 10.42
CA ALA A 98 -25.24 -9.42 10.13
C ALA A 98 -25.68 -10.57 11.04
N ILE A 99 -24.84 -11.59 11.22
CA ILE A 99 -25.12 -12.74 12.11
C ILE A 99 -25.32 -12.26 13.56
N ARG A 100 -24.46 -11.37 14.05
CA ARG A 100 -24.55 -10.87 15.43
C ARG A 100 -25.73 -9.93 15.65
N LEU A 101 -26.06 -9.09 14.66
CA LEU A 101 -27.20 -8.18 14.71
C LEU A 101 -28.55 -8.90 14.57
N TYR A 102 -28.59 -10.07 13.93
CA TYR A 102 -29.79 -10.90 13.86
C TYR A 102 -30.34 -11.22 15.26
N SER A 103 -29.45 -11.56 16.20
CA SER A 103 -29.79 -11.84 17.61
C SER A 103 -29.91 -10.56 18.48
N ARG A 104 -29.47 -9.39 17.99
CA ARG A 104 -29.41 -8.12 18.74
C ARG A 104 -30.06 -6.97 17.99
N ARG A 105 -31.33 -7.16 17.59
CA ARG A 105 -32.04 -6.19 16.73
C ARG A 105 -32.15 -4.78 17.31
N HIS A 106 -32.17 -4.64 18.63
CA HIS A 106 -32.17 -3.33 19.29
C HIS A 106 -30.91 -2.48 18.98
N LEU A 107 -29.78 -3.12 18.66
CA LEU A 107 -28.55 -2.44 18.26
C LEU A 107 -28.48 -2.12 16.77
N ALA A 108 -29.29 -2.78 15.93
CA ALA A 108 -29.15 -2.73 14.48
C ALA A 108 -29.31 -1.31 13.90
N GLY A 109 -30.30 -0.55 14.40
CA GLY A 109 -30.52 0.84 13.95
C GLY A 109 -29.34 1.76 14.31
N HIS A 110 -28.81 1.64 15.53
CA HIS A 110 -27.67 2.42 16.00
C HIS A 110 -26.40 2.09 15.21
N PHE A 111 -26.15 0.80 15.00
CA PHE A 111 -25.01 0.31 14.22
C PHE A 111 -25.08 0.77 12.77
N ALA A 112 -26.24 0.62 12.11
CA ALA A 112 -26.44 1.04 10.73
C ALA A 112 -26.28 2.55 10.58
N LEU A 113 -26.84 3.36 11.49
CA LEU A 113 -26.69 4.81 11.46
C LEU A 113 -25.22 5.24 11.60
N ALA A 114 -24.50 4.68 12.57
CA ALA A 114 -23.07 4.98 12.75
C ALA A 114 -22.24 4.59 11.53
N LEU A 115 -22.54 3.43 10.92
CA LEU A 115 -21.89 2.97 9.69
C LEU A 115 -22.17 3.91 8.51
N ILE A 116 -23.43 4.27 8.28
CA ILE A 116 -23.85 5.14 7.19
C ILE A 116 -23.22 6.53 7.32
N ILE A 117 -23.26 7.13 8.52
CA ILE A 117 -22.63 8.44 8.76
C ILE A 117 -21.12 8.35 8.52
N GLY A 118 -20.48 7.30 9.02
CA GLY A 118 -19.08 7.00 8.74
C GLY A 118 -18.77 7.00 7.24
N LEU A 119 -19.55 6.24 6.47
CA LEU A 119 -19.36 6.10 5.03
C LEU A 119 -19.63 7.40 4.28
N VAL A 120 -20.74 8.09 4.59
CA VAL A 120 -21.11 9.35 3.93
C VAL A 120 -20.06 10.43 4.14
N VAL A 121 -19.40 10.47 5.31
CA VAL A 121 -18.35 11.46 5.59
C VAL A 121 -17.02 11.08 4.95
N VAL A 122 -16.62 9.80 5.03
CA VAL A 122 -15.26 9.38 4.64
C VAL A 122 -15.16 8.97 3.17
N MET A 123 -16.20 8.35 2.60
CA MET A 123 -16.16 7.82 1.23
C MET A 123 -15.97 8.91 0.16
N PRO A 124 -16.62 10.09 0.22
CA PRO A 124 -16.35 11.16 -0.73
C PRO A 124 -14.90 11.64 -0.69
N LEU A 125 -14.29 11.68 0.50
CA LEU A 125 -12.90 12.10 0.68
C LEU A 125 -11.91 11.04 0.18
N GLN A 126 -12.23 9.76 0.34
CA GLN A 126 -11.47 8.67 -0.28
C GLN A 126 -11.55 8.73 -1.81
N LEU A 127 -12.73 8.99 -2.36
CA LEU A 127 -12.94 9.09 -3.80
C LEU A 127 -12.22 10.31 -4.40
N SER A 128 -12.32 11.47 -3.75
CA SER A 128 -11.61 12.67 -4.21
C SER A 128 -10.10 12.48 -4.20
N LEU A 129 -9.56 11.84 -3.15
CA LEU A 129 -8.15 11.48 -3.06
C LEU A 129 -7.74 10.52 -4.19
N ALA A 130 -8.56 9.51 -4.49
CA ALA A 130 -8.31 8.57 -5.58
C ALA A 130 -8.29 9.28 -6.95
N ILE A 131 -9.21 10.21 -7.18
CA ILE A 131 -9.26 11.01 -8.43
C ILE A 131 -8.00 11.86 -8.58
N VAL A 132 -7.59 12.56 -7.51
CA VAL A 132 -6.36 13.37 -7.52
C VAL A 132 -5.13 12.51 -7.81
N GLN A 133 -5.06 11.30 -7.24
CA GLN A 133 -3.93 10.38 -7.47
C GLN A 133 -3.93 9.76 -8.86
N GLN A 134 -5.11 9.45 -9.43
CA GLN A 134 -5.22 8.92 -10.80
C GLN A 134 -4.78 9.94 -11.87
N GLY A 135 -4.70 11.23 -11.56
CA GLY A 135 -4.15 12.24 -12.47
C GLY A 135 -2.62 12.30 -12.52
N ALA A 136 -1.93 11.63 -11.60
CA ALA A 136 -0.47 11.70 -11.53
C ALA A 136 0.17 10.97 -12.72
N ARG A 137 1.08 11.65 -13.40
CA ARG A 137 1.87 11.12 -14.52
C ARG A 137 3.25 10.69 -14.06
N LEU A 138 3.90 9.88 -14.89
CA LEU A 138 5.31 9.57 -14.78
C LEU A 138 6.09 10.90 -14.71
N PRO A 139 7.01 11.08 -13.75
CA PRO A 139 7.69 12.35 -13.58
C PRO A 139 8.59 12.65 -14.79
N SER A 140 8.71 13.93 -15.18
CA SER A 140 9.52 14.36 -16.35
C SER A 140 11.00 14.61 -16.02
N GLN A 141 11.41 14.34 -14.78
CA GLN A 141 12.75 14.61 -14.31
C GLN A 141 13.78 13.69 -14.95
N VAL A 142 14.98 14.24 -15.11
CA VAL A 142 16.20 13.53 -15.50
C VAL A 142 16.99 13.28 -14.23
N LEU A 143 17.40 12.02 -14.02
CA LEU A 143 18.25 11.61 -12.91
C LEU A 143 19.50 10.95 -13.46
N PRO A 144 20.67 11.18 -12.84
CA PRO A 144 21.86 10.42 -13.18
C PRO A 144 21.71 8.97 -12.69
N ASP A 145 22.16 8.02 -13.49
CA ASP A 145 22.31 6.63 -13.06
C ASP A 145 23.59 6.43 -12.23
N ILE A 146 23.82 5.20 -11.76
CA ILE A 146 25.02 4.86 -10.98
C ILE A 146 26.34 4.97 -11.79
N THR A 147 26.28 5.02 -13.13
CA THR A 147 27.44 5.23 -14.01
C THR A 147 27.71 6.71 -14.29
N GLY A 148 26.78 7.59 -13.92
CA GLY A 148 26.83 9.03 -14.17
C GLY A 148 26.15 9.46 -15.47
N SER A 149 25.42 8.57 -16.15
CA SER A 149 24.66 8.89 -17.36
C SER A 149 23.30 9.47 -16.99
N ASP A 150 22.90 10.54 -17.67
CA ASP A 150 21.60 11.18 -17.46
C ASP A 150 20.46 10.32 -18.06
N VAL A 151 19.46 10.01 -17.24
CA VAL A 151 18.31 9.17 -17.59
C VAL A 151 17.02 9.95 -17.36
N ALA A 152 16.27 10.19 -18.43
CA ALA A 152 14.93 10.78 -18.35
C ALA A 152 13.91 9.71 -17.95
N LEU A 153 13.13 9.94 -16.89
CA LEU A 153 12.13 8.98 -16.43
C LEU A 153 11.06 8.68 -17.50
N GLU A 154 10.73 9.66 -18.34
CA GLU A 154 9.78 9.51 -19.45
C GLU A 154 10.21 8.47 -20.48
N GLN A 155 11.51 8.13 -20.58
CA GLN A 155 12.00 7.12 -21.52
C GLN A 155 11.45 5.72 -21.22
N PHE A 156 10.98 5.47 -19.99
CA PHE A 156 10.40 4.20 -19.59
C PHE A 156 8.91 4.08 -19.97
N ALA A 157 8.30 5.14 -20.53
CA ALA A 157 6.93 5.08 -21.04
C ALA A 157 6.79 4.08 -22.21
N GLY A 158 5.55 3.65 -22.48
CA GLY A 158 5.24 2.65 -23.51
C GLY A 158 5.19 1.21 -22.97
N LYS A 159 5.71 0.97 -21.77
CA LYS A 159 5.52 -0.25 -20.97
C LYS A 159 5.10 0.12 -19.56
N PRO A 160 4.42 -0.78 -18.81
CA PRO A 160 4.21 -0.59 -17.38
C PRO A 160 5.54 -0.33 -16.65
N VAL A 161 5.52 0.61 -15.70
CA VAL A 161 6.71 1.04 -14.95
C VAL A 161 6.45 0.92 -13.45
N VAL A 162 7.33 0.22 -12.75
CA VAL A 162 7.41 0.17 -11.30
C VAL A 162 8.59 1.02 -10.86
N ILE A 163 8.32 2.12 -10.17
CA ILE A 163 9.36 2.95 -9.56
C ILE A 163 9.42 2.63 -8.07
N ASN A 164 10.56 2.12 -7.60
CA ASN A 164 10.81 1.89 -6.19
C ASN A 164 11.83 2.92 -5.66
N PHE A 165 11.44 3.61 -4.59
CA PHE A 165 12.29 4.52 -3.85
C PHE A 165 12.90 3.78 -2.67
N TRP A 166 14.23 3.82 -2.57
CA TRP A 166 14.97 3.02 -1.58
C TRP A 166 16.24 3.72 -1.09
N ALA A 167 16.86 3.10 -0.08
CA ALA A 167 18.22 3.40 0.37
C ALA A 167 18.89 2.15 0.98
N SER A 168 20.22 2.06 0.93
CA SER A 168 21.00 0.92 1.40
C SER A 168 20.91 0.75 2.92
N TRP A 169 20.74 1.85 3.66
CA TRP A 169 20.58 1.85 5.11
C TRP A 169 19.15 1.48 5.57
N CYS A 170 18.18 1.41 4.66
CA CYS A 170 16.78 1.14 4.96
C CYS A 170 16.52 -0.38 5.07
N PRO A 171 16.29 -0.96 6.27
CA PRO A 171 16.13 -2.40 6.43
C PRO A 171 14.97 -3.03 5.62
N PRO A 172 13.76 -2.44 5.54
CA PRO A 172 12.71 -3.00 4.69
C PRO A 172 13.07 -2.95 3.21
N CYS A 173 13.70 -1.87 2.75
CA CYS A 173 14.18 -1.74 1.37
C CYS A 173 15.14 -2.88 1.00
N ARG A 174 16.08 -3.22 1.89
CA ARG A 174 17.01 -4.33 1.67
C ARG A 174 16.32 -5.69 1.50
N ARG A 175 15.23 -5.93 2.23
CA ARG A 175 14.49 -7.21 2.19
C ARG A 175 13.67 -7.38 0.92
N GLU A 176 13.18 -6.30 0.31
CA GLU A 176 12.42 -6.35 -0.94
C GLU A 176 13.29 -6.36 -2.22
N MET A 177 14.59 -6.03 -2.12
CA MET A 177 15.47 -6.02 -3.31
C MET A 177 15.48 -7.33 -4.12
N PRO A 178 15.55 -8.53 -3.50
CA PRO A 178 15.46 -9.78 -4.26
C PRO A 178 14.12 -9.95 -5.00
N VAL A 179 13.02 -9.41 -4.44
CA VAL A 179 11.70 -9.43 -5.09
C VAL A 179 11.71 -8.55 -6.33
N LEU A 180 12.30 -7.35 -6.24
CA LEU A 180 12.43 -6.41 -7.37
C LEU A 180 13.40 -6.92 -8.45
N GLN A 181 14.49 -7.58 -8.05
CA GLN A 181 15.41 -8.26 -8.97
C GLN A 181 14.68 -9.36 -9.74
N ALA A 182 13.97 -10.25 -9.05
CA ALA A 182 13.19 -11.29 -9.70
C ALA A 182 12.16 -10.69 -10.67
N ALA A 183 11.54 -9.57 -10.32
CA ALA A 183 10.61 -8.88 -11.20
C ALA A 183 11.27 -8.36 -12.50
N GLN A 184 12.51 -7.87 -12.44
CA GLN A 184 13.26 -7.48 -13.63
C GLN A 184 13.57 -8.67 -14.55
N GLN A 185 13.68 -9.87 -14.01
CA GLN A 185 14.00 -11.10 -14.74
C GLN A 185 12.74 -11.77 -15.29
N ASP A 186 11.69 -11.86 -14.48
CA ASP A 186 10.47 -12.61 -14.78
C ASP A 186 9.55 -11.85 -15.74
N TYR A 187 9.55 -10.51 -15.73
CA TYR A 187 8.59 -9.68 -16.50
C TYR A 187 9.28 -8.82 -17.57
N SER A 188 9.46 -9.37 -18.77
CA SER A 188 10.11 -8.67 -19.91
C SER A 188 9.35 -7.43 -20.45
N GLN A 189 8.06 -7.34 -20.16
CA GLN A 189 7.20 -6.21 -20.52
C GLN A 189 7.10 -5.16 -19.41
N LEU A 190 7.90 -5.27 -18.34
CA LEU A 190 7.91 -4.37 -17.20
C LEU A 190 9.24 -3.61 -17.12
N HIS A 191 9.18 -2.32 -16.84
CA HIS A 191 10.34 -1.58 -16.36
C HIS A 191 10.29 -1.48 -14.84
N VAL A 192 11.29 -2.01 -14.15
CA VAL A 192 11.53 -1.72 -12.73
C VAL A 192 12.66 -0.71 -12.65
N VAL A 193 12.38 0.46 -12.08
CA VAL A 193 13.30 1.59 -11.91
C VAL A 193 13.54 1.79 -10.41
N LEU A 194 14.81 1.82 -10.01
CA LEU A 194 15.22 1.85 -8.61
C LEU A 194 15.85 3.19 -8.30
N ILE A 195 15.10 4.08 -7.67
CA ILE A 195 15.54 5.43 -7.36
C ILE A 195 16.08 5.45 -5.93
N ASN A 196 17.40 5.58 -5.82
CA ASN A 196 18.06 5.70 -4.53
C ASN A 196 17.99 7.13 -4.00
N GLN A 197 17.61 7.30 -2.72
CA GLN A 197 17.49 8.61 -2.08
C GLN A 197 18.76 9.01 -1.32
N GLY A 198 19.49 9.99 -1.84
CA GLY A 198 20.54 10.70 -1.11
C GLY A 198 21.89 9.97 -0.96
N GLU A 199 22.10 8.81 -1.58
CA GLU A 199 23.39 8.11 -1.52
C GLU A 199 24.26 8.33 -2.75
N ARG A 200 25.56 8.11 -2.60
CA ARG A 200 26.52 8.18 -3.71
C ARG A 200 26.52 6.86 -4.47
N ALA A 201 26.79 6.91 -5.77
CA ALA A 201 26.92 5.72 -6.63
C ALA A 201 27.85 4.65 -6.03
N ALA A 202 29.00 5.06 -5.47
CA ALA A 202 29.96 4.13 -4.87
C ALA A 202 29.41 3.36 -3.64
N ASP A 203 28.53 3.97 -2.85
CA ASP A 203 27.91 3.32 -1.69
C ASP A 203 26.84 2.32 -2.15
N ILE A 204 26.08 2.68 -3.19
CA ILE A 204 25.08 1.82 -3.83
C ILE A 204 25.74 0.60 -4.48
N THR A 205 26.78 0.80 -5.30
CA THR A 205 27.51 -0.29 -5.95
C THR A 205 28.08 -1.26 -4.92
N ARG A 206 28.72 -0.74 -3.86
CA ARG A 206 29.22 -1.59 -2.76
C ARG A 206 28.11 -2.43 -2.15
N PHE A 207 26.98 -1.81 -1.83
CA PHE A 207 25.83 -2.53 -1.25
C PHE A 207 25.32 -3.64 -2.19
N VAL A 208 25.11 -3.33 -3.47
CA VAL A 208 24.61 -4.28 -4.47
C VAL A 208 25.56 -5.47 -4.62
N ASP A 209 26.87 -5.21 -4.69
CA ASP A 209 27.90 -6.24 -4.77
C ASP A 209 27.94 -7.10 -3.51
N GLU A 210 27.90 -6.50 -2.32
CA GLU A 210 27.88 -7.21 -1.03
C GLU A 210 26.64 -8.08 -0.85
N GLN A 211 25.50 -7.69 -1.42
CA GLN A 211 24.27 -8.49 -1.39
C GLN A 211 24.18 -9.49 -2.56
N GLY A 212 25.14 -9.49 -3.49
CA GLY A 212 25.11 -10.35 -4.68
C GLY A 212 23.91 -10.07 -5.60
N LEU A 213 23.45 -8.81 -5.62
CA LEU A 213 22.28 -8.39 -6.39
C LEU A 213 22.67 -8.00 -7.83
N GLN A 214 21.79 -8.29 -8.78
CA GLN A 214 21.92 -7.94 -10.20
C GLN A 214 20.74 -7.05 -10.58
N LEU A 215 20.87 -5.76 -10.29
CA LEU A 215 19.81 -4.78 -10.48
C LEU A 215 20.14 -3.84 -11.65
N ASN A 216 19.12 -3.57 -12.47
CA ASN A 216 19.18 -2.59 -13.55
C ASN A 216 18.42 -1.31 -13.19
N ASN A 217 18.58 -0.25 -13.99
CA ASN A 217 17.86 1.03 -13.86
C ASN A 217 17.98 1.67 -12.47
N MET A 218 19.19 1.66 -11.90
CA MET A 218 19.48 2.32 -10.62
C MET A 218 19.79 3.79 -10.85
N LEU A 219 18.92 4.67 -10.36
CA LEU A 219 18.99 6.12 -10.51
C LEU A 219 19.25 6.81 -9.18
N LEU A 220 19.85 7.99 -9.21
CA LEU A 220 20.26 8.74 -8.02
C LEU A 220 19.41 9.99 -7.84
N ASP A 221 18.53 10.00 -6.84
CA ASP A 221 17.80 11.19 -6.41
C ASP A 221 18.53 11.87 -5.24
N ARG A 222 19.71 12.41 -5.54
CA ARG A 222 20.65 12.97 -4.55
C ARG A 222 20.02 14.07 -3.69
N ASP A 223 19.26 14.96 -4.33
CA ASP A 223 18.63 16.10 -3.68
C ASP A 223 17.19 15.80 -3.23
N GLY A 224 16.68 14.58 -3.45
CA GLY A 224 15.31 14.18 -3.12
C GLY A 224 14.23 14.91 -3.93
N VAL A 225 14.58 15.45 -5.10
CA VAL A 225 13.68 16.28 -5.93
C VAL A 225 12.53 15.44 -6.47
N VAL A 226 12.84 14.26 -7.00
CA VAL A 226 11.82 13.36 -7.56
C VAL A 226 10.97 12.77 -6.44
N SER A 227 11.61 12.33 -5.37
CA SER A 227 10.92 11.77 -4.20
C SER A 227 9.92 12.75 -3.59
N ARG A 228 10.28 14.03 -3.47
CA ARG A 228 9.34 15.08 -3.02
C ARG A 228 8.23 15.35 -4.03
N SER A 229 8.53 15.40 -5.33
CA SER A 229 7.53 15.72 -6.36
C SER A 229 6.40 14.68 -6.44
N VAL A 230 6.71 13.41 -6.19
CA VAL A 230 5.73 12.31 -6.18
C VAL A 230 5.17 11.98 -4.79
N GLY A 231 5.64 12.67 -3.75
CA GLY A 231 5.26 12.44 -2.36
C GLY A 231 5.77 11.12 -1.77
N ALA A 232 6.90 10.61 -2.25
CA ALA A 232 7.64 9.46 -1.71
C ALA A 232 8.55 9.90 -0.53
N SER A 233 7.95 10.47 0.51
CA SER A 233 8.66 11.01 1.68
C SER A 233 9.10 9.95 2.70
N ALA A 234 8.82 8.69 2.42
CA ALA A 234 9.07 7.57 3.31
C ALA A 234 9.57 6.37 2.50
N LEU A 235 10.43 5.56 3.11
CA LEU A 235 11.07 4.43 2.45
C LEU A 235 10.64 3.08 3.05
N PRO A 236 10.50 2.02 2.22
CA PRO A 236 10.39 2.11 0.77
C PRO A 236 9.02 2.64 0.35
N THR A 237 8.99 3.33 -0.78
CA THR A 237 7.75 3.68 -1.49
C THR A 237 7.84 3.12 -2.90
N THR A 238 6.83 2.37 -3.33
CA THR A 238 6.75 1.82 -4.69
C THR A 238 5.55 2.43 -5.42
N LEU A 239 5.77 2.96 -6.61
CA LEU A 239 4.76 3.56 -7.48
C LEU A 239 4.59 2.70 -8.75
N PHE A 240 3.35 2.49 -9.15
CA PHE A 240 2.97 1.62 -10.27
C PHE A 240 2.30 2.46 -11.35
N TYR A 241 2.96 2.58 -12.50
CA TYR A 241 2.49 3.31 -13.66
C TYR A 241 2.10 2.35 -14.79
N ASP A 242 1.01 2.65 -15.49
CA ASP A 242 0.66 1.94 -16.72
C ASP A 242 1.56 2.33 -17.90
N ALA A 243 1.36 1.66 -19.04
CA ALA A 243 2.11 1.92 -20.26
C ALA A 243 1.94 3.36 -20.82
N GLN A 244 0.88 4.07 -20.41
CA GLN A 244 0.63 5.47 -20.76
C GLN A 244 1.29 6.43 -19.76
N GLY A 245 2.04 5.91 -18.79
CA GLY A 245 2.70 6.68 -17.75
C GLY A 245 1.72 7.28 -16.74
N LYS A 246 0.52 6.71 -16.57
CA LYS A 246 -0.43 7.15 -15.54
C LYS A 246 -0.25 6.31 -14.27
N LEU A 247 -0.23 6.96 -13.11
CA LEU A 247 -0.15 6.28 -11.83
C LEU A 247 -1.45 5.47 -11.57
N VAL A 248 -1.31 4.15 -11.51
CA VAL A 248 -2.42 3.21 -11.25
C VAL A 248 -2.50 2.85 -9.77
N ALA A 249 -1.36 2.64 -9.15
CA ALA A 249 -1.29 2.23 -7.75
C ALA A 249 -0.01 2.70 -7.09
N SER A 250 0.01 2.58 -5.78
CA SER A 250 1.16 2.98 -4.98
C SER A 250 1.16 2.19 -3.67
N HIS A 251 2.35 1.92 -3.14
CA HIS A 251 2.57 1.09 -1.97
C HIS A 251 3.62 1.75 -1.07
N LEU A 252 3.33 1.83 0.23
CA LEU A 252 4.25 2.31 1.25
C LEU A 252 4.57 1.16 2.18
N GLY A 253 5.85 0.83 2.33
CA GLY A 253 6.31 -0.33 3.09
C GLY A 253 6.90 -1.43 2.20
N GLU A 254 7.38 -2.48 2.86
CA GLU A 254 8.07 -3.61 2.25
C GLU A 254 7.15 -4.40 1.32
N LEU A 255 7.58 -4.62 0.08
CA LEU A 255 6.81 -5.37 -0.90
C LEU A 255 7.18 -6.87 -0.89
N SER A 256 6.20 -7.74 -0.65
CA SER A 256 6.36 -9.19 -0.87
C SER A 256 6.15 -9.55 -2.35
N LYS A 257 6.61 -10.73 -2.77
CA LYS A 257 6.37 -11.25 -4.13
C LYS A 257 4.87 -11.37 -4.45
N ALA A 258 4.07 -11.79 -3.47
CA ALA A 258 2.62 -11.87 -3.60
C ALA A 258 1.98 -10.48 -3.77
N SER A 259 2.38 -9.51 -2.94
CA SER A 259 1.90 -8.13 -3.06
C SER A 259 2.30 -7.48 -4.39
N LEU A 260 3.55 -7.68 -4.82
CA LEU A 260 4.02 -7.19 -6.12
C LEU A 260 3.15 -7.76 -7.25
N ARG A 261 2.96 -9.09 -7.28
CA ARG A 261 2.12 -9.76 -8.29
C ARG A 261 0.70 -9.19 -8.33
N ALA A 262 0.09 -8.98 -7.16
CA ALA A 262 -1.25 -8.38 -7.07
C ALA A 262 -1.34 -6.96 -7.62
N TYR A 263 -0.24 -6.18 -7.60
CA TYR A 263 -0.18 -4.87 -8.25
C TYR A 263 0.07 -4.99 -9.75
N LEU A 264 0.92 -5.92 -10.19
CA LEU A 264 1.21 -6.16 -11.60
C LEU A 264 -0.03 -6.64 -12.38
N GLU A 265 -0.88 -7.46 -11.76
CA GLU A 265 -2.17 -7.86 -12.34
C GLU A 265 -3.07 -6.65 -12.63
N LYS A 266 -3.00 -5.57 -11.82
CA LYS A 266 -3.74 -4.32 -12.08
C LYS A 266 -3.18 -3.51 -13.25
N LEU A 267 -1.92 -3.76 -13.62
CA LEU A 267 -1.26 -3.16 -14.79
C LEU A 267 -1.44 -4.00 -16.06
N ASN A 268 -2.16 -5.13 -15.98
CA ASN A 268 -2.25 -6.14 -17.03
C ASN A 268 -0.86 -6.68 -17.45
N VAL A 269 0.03 -6.83 -16.48
CA VAL A 269 1.31 -7.53 -16.66
C VAL A 269 1.10 -8.97 -16.19
N GLU A 270 1.17 -9.92 -17.12
CA GLU A 270 1.06 -11.36 -16.87
C GLU A 270 2.44 -12.03 -16.69
#